data_AF-I7MCH9-F1
#
_entry.id   AF-I7MCH9-F1
#
_cell.length_a   1.000
_cell.length_b   1.000
_cell.length_c   1.000
_cell.angle_alpha   90.00
_cell.angle_beta   90.00
_cell.angle_gamma   90.00
#
_symmetry.space_group_name_H-M   'P 1'
#
loop_
_entity.id
_entity.type
_entity.pdbx_description
1 polymer ?
#
loop_
_entity_poly.entity_id
_entity_poly.type
_entity_poly.pdbx_seq_one_letter_code
_entity_poly.pdbx_strand_id
1 'polypeptide(L)'
;MNTGGIIISLSQQVTISSSLFILNTAQNGGAILFTNINQLVQFKSCSFYHNTAFSSGGALYFEDIGTCLINFDIQTKVYENKALIGGGLRITSSISGNLNIPLKFPFYENVYNNTATIYGDDSTTYLQSIVVQKYDFQQQKSEYIFEFYNNQSDLPKDYKQYYSKYVKINNFQSGSNLYLRVYIVDNYNRYLSFSLQNLINGSYPSDVETELKSIQILFDNINTKYSQLIGEKILNYNQYNSTSLGYEITSLQVQGALQTAQVFSISSNIYSQSQIQLPVMMEVQFRECQIGEIIQDLTNQISICKFCQTGTYSLVDPQYLYQQSQNSQENYIKNQCYPCPVSALSCQGSVIQLKNGYWRSSETTDEILECDTNNNSCQAENPLNKNGCVEGYMGPLCEQCDIIGEVWNGKRYTKSIQQKQCEICASRLIQYFYILLKGVLLGAYFIFTMKVFVDQFIFSQRCYYLRIIKLIPISKNSIKDYSGFYIKILITYFQLSQLLIQQPQNSKNSHLCFN
;
A
#
# COMPACT_ATOMS: atom_id res chain seq x y z
N MET A 1 -40.29 -29.75 19.52
CA MET A 1 -41.71 -30.02 19.83
C MET A 1 -42.44 -28.70 19.83
N ASN A 2 -43.58 -28.58 19.15
CA ASN A 2 -44.36 -27.36 19.14
C ASN A 2 -45.30 -27.36 20.37
N THR A 3 -45.41 -26.23 21.06
CA THR A 3 -46.29 -26.03 22.21
C THR A 3 -47.12 -24.76 22.00
N GLY A 4 -48.44 -24.91 21.78
CA GLY A 4 -49.38 -23.78 21.70
C GLY A 4 -49.40 -23.01 20.38
N GLY A 5 -48.70 -23.49 19.34
CA GLY A 5 -48.74 -22.88 18.00
C GLY A 5 -50.04 -23.18 17.24
N ILE A 6 -50.53 -22.18 16.49
CA ILE A 6 -51.70 -22.29 15.60
C ILE A 6 -51.23 -22.23 14.15
N ILE A 7 -51.79 -23.08 13.29
CA ILE A 7 -51.63 -22.99 11.83
C ILE A 7 -52.96 -22.55 11.22
N ILE A 8 -52.94 -21.50 10.41
CA ILE A 8 -54.09 -21.02 9.65
C ILE A 8 -53.70 -21.06 8.17
N SER A 9 -54.38 -21.91 7.40
CA SER A 9 -54.07 -22.12 5.98
C SER A 9 -55.28 -21.91 5.07
N LEU A 10 -55.01 -21.60 3.79
CA LEU A 10 -56.01 -21.59 2.69
C LEU A 10 -57.27 -20.75 2.99
N SER A 11 -57.10 -19.66 3.72
CA SER A 11 -58.20 -18.79 4.15
C SER A 11 -58.22 -17.49 3.33
N GLN A 12 -59.41 -16.96 3.04
CA GLN A 12 -59.53 -15.66 2.39
C GLN A 12 -59.30 -14.53 3.39
N GLN A 13 -60.03 -14.57 4.51
CA GLN A 13 -59.96 -13.56 5.56
C GLN A 13 -59.79 -14.21 6.92
N VAL A 14 -58.93 -13.64 7.75
CA VAL A 14 -58.70 -14.08 9.13
C VAL A 14 -58.82 -12.88 10.05
N THR A 15 -59.63 -13.00 11.09
CA THR A 15 -59.71 -12.00 12.16
C THR A 15 -59.37 -12.67 13.48
N ILE A 16 -58.39 -12.10 14.19
CA ILE A 16 -58.01 -12.51 15.54
C ILE A 16 -58.27 -11.32 16.44
N SER A 17 -59.09 -11.52 17.47
CA SER A 17 -59.55 -10.43 18.35
C SER A 17 -59.42 -10.79 19.83
N SER A 18 -59.01 -9.83 20.66
CA SER A 18 -59.00 -9.95 22.12
C SER A 18 -58.31 -11.22 22.61
N SER A 19 -57.13 -11.52 22.03
CA SER A 19 -56.42 -12.79 22.22
C SER A 19 -55.01 -12.57 22.76
N LEU A 20 -54.54 -13.53 23.55
CA LEU A 20 -53.28 -13.49 24.27
C LEU A 20 -52.44 -14.73 23.94
N PHE A 21 -51.27 -14.52 23.34
CA PHE A 21 -50.34 -15.57 22.93
C PHE A 21 -49.03 -15.43 23.69
N ILE A 22 -48.80 -16.31 24.66
CA ILE A 22 -47.69 -16.23 25.61
C ILE A 22 -46.95 -17.55 25.68
N LEU A 23 -45.62 -17.50 25.68
CA LEU A 23 -44.75 -18.66 25.90
C LEU A 23 -45.04 -19.83 24.94
N ASN A 24 -45.57 -19.54 23.75
CA ASN A 24 -45.75 -20.55 22.72
C ASN A 24 -44.41 -20.83 22.05
N THR A 25 -44.22 -22.09 21.64
CA THR A 25 -43.04 -22.49 20.89
C THR A 25 -43.44 -23.27 19.65
N ALA A 26 -42.82 -22.97 18.52
CA ALA A 26 -43.05 -23.71 17.30
C ALA A 26 -41.82 -23.70 16.40
N GLN A 27 -41.83 -24.49 15.32
CA GLN A 27 -40.78 -24.43 14.32
C GLN A 27 -40.73 -23.05 13.64
N ASN A 28 -41.86 -22.63 13.07
CA ASN A 28 -42.07 -21.32 12.45
C ASN A 28 -43.34 -20.71 13.02
N GLY A 29 -43.35 -19.39 13.25
CA GLY A 29 -44.51 -18.71 13.82
C GLY A 29 -44.77 -19.19 15.24
N GLY A 30 -43.92 -18.78 16.20
CA GLY A 30 -43.93 -19.32 17.56
C GLY A 30 -45.32 -19.34 18.21
N ALA A 31 -46.18 -18.37 17.86
CA ALA A 31 -47.60 -18.38 18.15
C ALA A 31 -48.47 -18.79 16.96
N ILE A 32 -48.31 -18.14 15.79
CA ILE A 32 -49.18 -18.39 14.63
C ILE A 32 -48.39 -18.45 13.33
N LEU A 33 -48.67 -19.50 12.56
CA LEU A 33 -48.23 -19.71 11.19
C LEU A 33 -49.41 -19.51 10.23
N PHE A 34 -49.28 -18.55 9.32
CA PHE A 34 -50.23 -18.29 8.23
C PHE A 34 -49.65 -18.83 6.92
N THR A 35 -50.44 -19.61 6.17
CA THR A 35 -50.03 -20.09 4.84
C THR A 35 -51.14 -19.90 3.82
N ASN A 36 -50.82 -19.39 2.62
CA ASN A 36 -51.79 -19.23 1.53
C ASN A 36 -53.04 -18.42 1.93
N ILE A 37 -52.83 -17.25 2.55
CA ILE A 37 -53.91 -16.31 2.90
C ILE A 37 -54.03 -15.26 1.80
N ASN A 38 -55.23 -15.09 1.23
CA ASN A 38 -55.35 -14.39 -0.06
C ASN A 38 -55.91 -12.96 0.00
N GLN A 39 -56.54 -12.52 1.10
CA GLN A 39 -57.22 -11.22 1.15
C GLN A 39 -56.87 -10.36 2.37
N LEU A 40 -57.10 -10.85 3.58
CA LEU A 40 -56.98 -10.03 4.79
C LEU A 40 -56.61 -10.85 6.02
N VAL A 41 -55.62 -10.38 6.78
CA VAL A 41 -55.39 -10.77 8.17
C VAL A 41 -55.53 -9.54 9.04
N GLN A 42 -56.46 -9.59 10.00
CA GLN A 42 -56.73 -8.50 10.92
C GLN A 42 -56.54 -8.93 12.38
N PHE A 43 -55.70 -8.19 13.10
CA PHE A 43 -55.51 -8.33 14.55
C PHE A 43 -56.17 -7.16 15.29
N LYS A 44 -56.99 -7.48 16.29
CA LYS A 44 -57.73 -6.49 17.10
C LYS A 44 -57.49 -6.74 18.59
N SER A 45 -56.86 -5.79 19.29
CA SER A 45 -56.59 -5.90 20.73
C SER A 45 -55.88 -7.21 21.11
N CYS A 46 -54.85 -7.60 20.35
CA CYS A 46 -54.10 -8.84 20.59
C CYS A 46 -52.74 -8.59 21.24
N SER A 47 -52.19 -9.57 21.96
CA SER A 47 -50.84 -9.47 22.51
C SER A 47 -50.07 -10.76 22.29
N PHE A 48 -48.88 -10.65 21.68
CA PHE A 48 -47.96 -11.73 21.39
C PHE A 48 -46.62 -11.45 22.06
N TYR A 49 -46.31 -12.16 23.14
CA TYR A 49 -45.03 -11.97 23.82
C TYR A 49 -44.44 -13.24 24.42
N HIS A 50 -43.11 -13.25 24.54
CA HIS A 50 -42.33 -14.43 24.95
C HIS A 50 -42.58 -15.69 24.12
N ASN A 51 -43.01 -15.55 22.87
CA ASN A 51 -43.10 -16.67 21.95
C ASN A 51 -41.73 -16.94 21.32
N THR A 52 -41.45 -18.21 21.03
CA THR A 52 -40.17 -18.64 20.47
C THR A 52 -40.38 -19.50 19.23
N ALA A 53 -39.83 -19.08 18.10
CA ALA A 53 -39.69 -19.93 16.92
C ALA A 53 -38.29 -20.55 16.90
N PHE A 54 -38.19 -21.86 16.62
CA PHE A 54 -36.88 -22.53 16.45
C PHE A 54 -36.21 -22.17 15.13
N SER A 55 -36.98 -21.77 14.11
CA SER A 55 -36.50 -21.23 12.85
C SER A 55 -36.88 -19.76 12.72
N SER A 56 -38.12 -19.45 12.33
CA SER A 56 -38.45 -18.12 11.83
C SER A 56 -39.79 -17.57 12.34
N GLY A 57 -39.90 -16.25 12.45
CA GLY A 57 -41.13 -15.57 12.87
C GLY A 57 -41.46 -15.86 14.33
N GLY A 58 -40.76 -15.22 15.26
CA GLY A 58 -40.77 -15.63 16.68
C GLY A 58 -42.15 -15.64 17.33
N ALA A 59 -43.07 -14.76 16.90
CA ALA A 59 -44.49 -14.91 17.16
C ALA A 59 -45.28 -15.27 15.90
N LEU A 60 -45.09 -14.51 14.82
CA LEU A 60 -45.91 -14.59 13.62
C LEU A 60 -45.07 -14.95 12.41
N TYR A 61 -45.52 -15.93 11.63
CA TYR A 61 -44.92 -16.27 10.35
C TYR A 61 -45.98 -16.30 9.26
N PHE A 62 -45.70 -15.62 8.15
CA PHE A 62 -46.59 -15.52 6.99
C PHE A 62 -45.89 -16.10 5.77
N GLU A 63 -46.48 -17.13 5.18
CA GLU A 63 -45.99 -17.79 3.97
C GLU A 63 -47.01 -17.64 2.85
N ASP A 64 -46.55 -17.29 1.65
CA ASP A 64 -47.38 -17.31 0.44
C ASP A 64 -48.67 -16.50 0.57
N ILE A 65 -48.55 -15.31 1.16
CA ILE A 65 -49.71 -14.45 1.42
C ILE A 65 -50.11 -13.57 0.23
N GLY A 66 -49.44 -13.67 -0.91
CA GLY A 66 -49.77 -12.91 -2.12
C GLY A 66 -49.99 -11.42 -1.84
N THR A 67 -51.14 -10.87 -2.24
CA THR A 67 -51.54 -9.47 -2.01
C THR A 67 -52.34 -9.24 -0.71
N CYS A 68 -52.30 -10.19 0.22
CA CYS A 68 -53.03 -10.11 1.49
C CYS A 68 -52.66 -8.85 2.28
N LEU A 69 -53.69 -8.15 2.75
CA LEU A 69 -53.52 -7.03 3.66
C LEU A 69 -53.33 -7.54 5.09
N ILE A 70 -52.24 -7.11 5.73
CA ILE A 70 -52.00 -7.37 7.15
C ILE A 70 -52.26 -6.09 7.94
N ASN A 71 -53.26 -6.13 8.82
CA ASN A 71 -53.71 -4.99 9.59
C ASN A 71 -53.63 -5.29 11.09
N PHE A 72 -52.85 -4.47 11.79
CA PHE A 72 -52.85 -4.38 13.24
C PHE A 72 -53.63 -3.12 13.66
N ASP A 73 -54.46 -3.24 14.68
CA ASP A 73 -54.97 -2.06 15.38
C ASP A 73 -53.91 -1.49 16.35
N ILE A 74 -54.19 -0.30 16.89
CA ILE A 74 -53.23 0.39 17.79
C ILE A 74 -53.01 -0.32 19.12
N GLN A 75 -53.92 -1.23 19.50
CA GLN A 75 -53.83 -1.99 20.74
C GLN A 75 -53.04 -3.28 20.58
N THR A 76 -52.84 -3.76 19.35
CA THR A 76 -52.13 -5.01 19.11
C THR A 76 -50.63 -4.84 19.24
N LYS A 77 -49.98 -5.74 19.99
CA LYS A 77 -48.54 -5.71 20.26
C LYS A 77 -47.87 -7.06 20.03
N VAL A 78 -46.69 -7.04 19.41
CA VAL A 78 -45.80 -8.18 19.18
C VAL A 78 -44.42 -7.81 19.69
N TYR A 79 -44.05 -8.29 20.87
CA TYR A 79 -42.82 -7.87 21.57
C TYR A 79 -42.18 -9.00 22.38
N GLU A 80 -40.88 -8.91 22.63
CA GLU A 80 -40.13 -9.90 23.42
C GLU A 80 -40.26 -11.33 22.91
N ASN A 81 -40.42 -11.49 21.60
CA ASN A 81 -40.40 -12.78 20.92
C ASN A 81 -38.99 -13.08 20.36
N LYS A 82 -38.72 -14.36 20.11
CA LYS A 82 -37.40 -14.83 19.68
C LYS A 82 -37.48 -15.77 18.50
N ALA A 83 -36.57 -15.62 17.53
CA ALA A 83 -36.37 -16.57 16.42
C ALA A 83 -34.90 -16.62 15.98
N LEU A 84 -34.58 -17.48 15.01
CA LEU A 84 -33.34 -17.34 14.25
C LEU A 84 -33.47 -16.20 13.24
N ILE A 85 -34.59 -16.10 12.53
CA ILE A 85 -34.86 -15.04 11.54
C ILE A 85 -36.26 -14.43 11.79
N GLY A 86 -36.38 -13.11 11.84
CA GLY A 86 -37.67 -12.46 12.08
C GLY A 86 -38.16 -12.66 13.52
N GLY A 87 -37.54 -11.99 14.48
CA GLY A 87 -37.74 -12.26 15.91
C GLY A 87 -39.17 -12.02 16.37
N GLY A 88 -39.89 -11.07 15.80
CA GLY A 88 -41.33 -10.87 16.02
C GLY A 88 -42.16 -11.48 14.90
N LEU A 89 -41.88 -11.06 13.67
CA LEU A 89 -42.67 -11.37 12.48
C LEU A 89 -41.76 -11.69 11.28
N ARG A 90 -42.12 -12.72 10.51
CA ARG A 90 -41.49 -12.99 9.21
C ARG A 90 -42.52 -13.16 8.10
N ILE A 91 -42.24 -12.60 6.92
CA ILE A 91 -43.03 -12.81 5.69
C ILE A 91 -42.16 -13.43 4.60
N THR A 92 -42.59 -14.55 4.04
CA THR A 92 -41.88 -15.29 3.00
C THR A 92 -42.81 -15.71 1.86
N SER A 93 -42.22 -16.09 0.74
CA SER A 93 -42.86 -16.63 -0.46
C SER A 93 -42.08 -17.86 -0.93
N SER A 94 -42.77 -18.97 -1.18
CA SER A 94 -42.22 -20.17 -1.81
C SER A 94 -41.91 -19.94 -3.30
N ILE A 95 -42.57 -18.96 -3.92
CA ILE A 95 -42.33 -18.56 -5.32
C ILE A 95 -41.39 -17.34 -5.36
N SER A 96 -40.21 -17.50 -5.98
CA SER A 96 -39.22 -16.43 -6.15
C SER A 96 -39.78 -15.25 -6.92
N GLY A 97 -39.51 -14.02 -6.48
CA GLY A 97 -39.91 -12.79 -7.17
C GLY A 97 -41.38 -12.40 -7.03
N ASN A 98 -42.18 -13.13 -6.25
CA ASN A 98 -43.63 -12.88 -6.09
C ASN A 98 -44.01 -12.38 -4.68
N LEU A 99 -43.04 -11.86 -3.92
CA LEU A 99 -43.31 -11.32 -2.59
C LEU A 99 -43.90 -9.90 -2.71
N ASN A 100 -45.20 -9.75 -2.49
CA ASN A 100 -45.81 -8.44 -2.30
C ASN A 100 -45.75 -8.07 -0.81
N ILE A 101 -45.03 -6.99 -0.50
CA ILE A 101 -44.85 -6.56 0.88
C ILE A 101 -46.05 -5.69 1.29
N PRO A 102 -46.68 -5.96 2.45
CA PRO A 102 -47.79 -5.13 2.93
C PRO A 102 -47.38 -3.67 3.09
N LEU A 103 -48.27 -2.73 2.75
CA LEU A 103 -48.00 -1.28 2.75
C LEU A 103 -47.46 -0.73 4.07
N LYS A 104 -47.87 -1.30 5.21
CA LYS A 104 -47.45 -0.88 6.55
C LYS A 104 -46.23 -1.64 7.09
N PHE A 105 -45.68 -2.59 6.33
CA PHE A 105 -44.46 -3.27 6.71
C PHE A 105 -43.34 -2.24 6.90
N PRO A 106 -42.47 -2.37 7.93
CA PRO A 106 -42.32 -3.49 8.86
C PRO A 106 -43.18 -3.42 10.15
N PHE A 107 -44.24 -2.61 10.18
CA PHE A 107 -45.17 -2.49 11.30
C PHE A 107 -44.54 -1.98 12.61
N TYR A 108 -43.70 -0.94 12.52
CA TYR A 108 -42.94 -0.35 13.64
C TYR A 108 -43.78 -0.03 14.89
N GLU A 109 -45.05 0.33 14.75
CA GLU A 109 -45.92 0.67 15.88
C GLU A 109 -46.39 -0.58 16.67
N ASN A 110 -46.39 -1.75 16.03
CA ASN A 110 -46.97 -2.97 16.56
C ASN A 110 -45.92 -4.05 16.87
N VAL A 111 -44.83 -4.11 16.10
CA VAL A 111 -43.78 -5.12 16.24
C VAL A 111 -42.48 -4.43 16.64
N TYR A 112 -42.08 -4.62 17.90
CA TYR A 112 -40.91 -3.96 18.49
C TYR A 112 -40.33 -4.79 19.64
N ASN A 113 -39.05 -4.57 19.98
CA ASN A 113 -38.34 -5.26 21.07
C ASN A 113 -38.35 -6.79 20.95
N ASN A 114 -38.29 -7.32 19.74
CA ASN A 114 -38.09 -8.74 19.50
C ASN A 114 -36.61 -9.01 19.17
N THR A 115 -36.21 -10.28 19.13
CA THR A 115 -34.81 -10.66 18.90
C THR A 115 -34.68 -11.79 17.89
N ALA A 116 -33.79 -11.62 16.92
CA ALA A 116 -33.42 -12.63 15.95
C ALA A 116 -31.92 -12.89 16.00
N THR A 117 -31.50 -14.15 16.06
CA THR A 117 -30.06 -14.43 16.13
C THR A 117 -29.34 -14.17 14.81
N ILE A 118 -30.01 -14.36 13.67
CA ILE A 118 -29.42 -14.29 12.34
C ILE A 118 -29.63 -12.92 11.68
N TYR A 119 -30.89 -12.51 11.48
CA TYR A 119 -31.24 -11.17 10.99
C TYR A 119 -32.74 -10.89 11.24
N GLY A 120 -33.14 -9.61 11.17
CA GLY A 120 -34.53 -9.19 11.28
C GLY A 120 -35.10 -9.30 12.69
N ASP A 121 -34.64 -8.47 13.61
CA ASP A 121 -35.03 -8.57 15.02
C ASP A 121 -36.54 -8.44 15.24
N ASP A 122 -37.18 -7.44 14.65
CA ASP A 122 -38.62 -7.23 14.74
C ASP A 122 -39.38 -7.92 13.60
N SER A 123 -39.60 -7.20 12.50
CA SER A 123 -40.23 -7.75 11.29
C SER A 123 -39.22 -7.85 10.15
N THR A 124 -39.14 -8.99 9.47
CA THR A 124 -38.32 -9.13 8.26
C THR A 124 -39.03 -9.92 7.18
N THR A 125 -38.48 -9.85 5.96
CA THR A 125 -38.84 -10.75 4.87
C THR A 125 -37.63 -11.61 4.49
N TYR A 126 -36.79 -11.05 3.64
CA TYR A 126 -35.50 -11.56 3.19
C TYR A 126 -34.43 -10.49 3.39
N LEU A 127 -33.17 -10.87 3.16
CA LEU A 127 -32.07 -9.91 3.08
C LEU A 127 -32.30 -8.93 1.91
N GLN A 128 -31.86 -7.69 2.09
CA GLN A 128 -32.28 -6.57 1.25
C GLN A 128 -31.17 -5.97 0.40
N SER A 129 -29.95 -5.88 0.93
CA SER A 129 -28.88 -5.23 0.17
C SER A 129 -27.49 -5.70 0.55
N ILE A 130 -26.55 -5.37 -0.33
CA ILE A 130 -25.11 -5.57 -0.12
C ILE A 130 -24.45 -4.27 0.30
N VAL A 131 -23.48 -4.37 1.21
CA VAL A 131 -22.54 -3.31 1.59
C VAL A 131 -21.13 -3.82 1.34
N VAL A 132 -20.29 -3.02 0.70
CA VAL A 132 -18.91 -3.41 0.35
C VAL A 132 -17.94 -2.54 1.11
N GLN A 133 -16.89 -3.15 1.66
CA GLN A 133 -15.79 -2.45 2.31
C GLN A 133 -14.45 -2.99 1.83
N LYS A 134 -13.42 -2.16 1.93
CA LYS A 134 -12.03 -2.59 1.75
C LYS A 134 -11.62 -3.55 2.86
N TYR A 135 -10.87 -4.58 2.52
CA TYR A 135 -10.33 -5.56 3.46
C TYR A 135 -8.80 -5.60 3.35
N ASP A 136 -8.11 -5.43 4.48
CA ASP A 136 -6.66 -5.61 4.55
C ASP A 136 -6.35 -7.03 5.04
N PHE A 137 -5.85 -7.88 4.14
CA PHE A 137 -5.55 -9.28 4.43
C PHE A 137 -4.11 -9.42 4.96
N GLN A 138 -3.91 -10.13 6.08
CA GLN A 138 -2.59 -10.54 6.60
C GLN A 138 -1.53 -9.41 6.64
N GLN A 139 -1.90 -8.19 7.06
CA GLN A 139 -1.01 -7.01 7.09
C GLN A 139 -0.51 -6.52 5.72
N GLN A 140 -0.92 -7.15 4.61
CA GLN A 140 -0.75 -6.59 3.27
C GLN A 140 -1.79 -5.49 3.10
N LYS A 141 -1.36 -4.23 3.33
CA LYS A 141 -2.19 -3.08 3.02
C LYS A 141 -2.39 -3.03 1.51
N SER A 142 -3.63 -3.05 1.09
CA SER A 142 -3.90 -2.84 -0.33
C SER A 142 -3.58 -1.39 -0.70
N GLU A 143 -2.79 -1.16 -1.74
CA GLU A 143 -2.35 0.20 -2.11
C GLU A 143 -3.42 1.04 -2.82
N TYR A 144 -4.48 0.39 -3.32
CA TYR A 144 -5.57 1.09 -4.01
C TYR A 144 -6.45 1.89 -3.03
N ILE A 145 -7.03 2.97 -3.55
CA ILE A 145 -7.99 3.81 -2.82
C ILE A 145 -9.39 3.25 -3.06
N PHE A 146 -10.19 3.13 -1.99
CA PHE A 146 -11.53 2.55 -2.04
C PHE A 146 -12.56 3.53 -1.48
N GLU A 147 -13.66 3.72 -2.20
CA GLU A 147 -14.81 4.51 -1.78
C GLU A 147 -16.11 3.73 -2.03
N PHE A 148 -17.03 3.74 -1.08
CA PHE A 148 -18.34 3.12 -1.20
C PHE A 148 -19.45 4.16 -1.00
N TYR A 149 -20.34 4.24 -1.99
CA TYR A 149 -21.46 5.16 -2.03
C TYR A 149 -22.75 4.35 -1.89
N ASN A 150 -23.46 4.57 -0.79
CA ASN A 150 -24.65 3.80 -0.43
C ASN A 150 -25.93 4.30 -1.12
N ASN A 151 -25.87 5.45 -1.79
CA ASN A 151 -27.03 6.11 -2.39
C ASN A 151 -26.98 6.07 -3.91
N GLN A 152 -28.15 5.88 -4.52
CA GLN A 152 -28.30 5.90 -5.97
C GLN A 152 -28.00 7.27 -6.60
N SER A 153 -28.06 8.34 -5.81
CA SER A 153 -27.73 9.71 -6.23
C SER A 153 -26.32 9.85 -6.75
N ASP A 154 -25.41 9.07 -6.20
CA ASP A 154 -23.96 9.18 -6.37
C ASP A 154 -23.48 8.47 -7.64
N LEU A 155 -24.36 7.69 -8.28
CA LEU A 155 -24.06 7.04 -9.56
C LEU A 155 -24.03 8.04 -10.72
N PRO A 156 -23.18 7.79 -11.73
CA PRO A 156 -23.29 8.50 -13.01
C PRO A 156 -24.68 8.28 -13.63
N LYS A 157 -25.20 9.31 -14.31
CA LYS A 157 -26.60 9.36 -14.77
C LYS A 157 -27.02 8.12 -15.58
N ASP A 158 -26.14 7.61 -16.43
CA ASP A 158 -26.42 6.50 -17.35
C ASP A 158 -26.62 5.15 -16.61
N TYR A 159 -26.09 5.03 -15.39
CA TYR A 159 -26.10 3.80 -14.61
C TYR A 159 -27.18 3.76 -13.52
N LYS A 160 -27.86 4.89 -13.26
CA LYS A 160 -28.88 4.96 -12.19
C LYS A 160 -30.01 3.94 -12.37
N GLN A 161 -30.41 3.65 -13.60
CA GLN A 161 -31.50 2.68 -13.85
C GLN A 161 -31.09 1.21 -13.62
N TYR A 162 -29.80 0.90 -13.58
CA TYR A 162 -29.29 -0.48 -13.55
C TYR A 162 -28.67 -0.88 -12.21
N TYR A 163 -28.31 0.10 -11.38
CA TYR A 163 -27.55 -0.13 -10.15
C TYR A 163 -28.10 0.69 -8.99
N SER A 164 -28.04 0.13 -7.78
CA SER A 164 -28.51 0.78 -6.55
C SER A 164 -27.40 1.54 -5.82
N LYS A 165 -26.16 1.05 -5.90
CA LYS A 165 -25.00 1.54 -5.15
C LYS A 165 -23.74 1.53 -6.01
N TYR A 166 -22.70 2.19 -5.54
CA TYR A 166 -21.47 2.37 -6.30
C TYR A 166 -20.21 2.21 -5.45
N VAL A 167 -19.27 1.43 -5.98
CA VAL A 167 -17.92 1.24 -5.46
C VAL A 167 -16.95 1.89 -6.44
N LYS A 168 -16.07 2.75 -5.94
CA LYS A 168 -14.99 3.35 -6.72
C LYS A 168 -13.64 2.90 -6.19
N ILE A 169 -12.82 2.33 -7.07
CA ILE A 169 -11.47 1.89 -6.77
C ILE A 169 -10.49 2.65 -7.68
N ASN A 170 -9.59 3.41 -7.07
CA ASN A 170 -8.58 4.18 -7.80
C ASN A 170 -7.18 3.64 -7.57
N ASN A 171 -6.29 3.91 -8.53
CA ASN A 171 -4.87 3.54 -8.47
C ASN A 171 -4.67 2.01 -8.41
N PHE A 172 -5.49 1.24 -9.12
CA PHE A 172 -5.44 -0.22 -9.08
C PHE A 172 -4.40 -0.77 -10.06
N GLN A 173 -3.55 -1.70 -9.60
CA GLN A 173 -2.57 -2.39 -10.44
C GLN A 173 -3.25 -3.51 -11.24
N SER A 174 -3.23 -3.43 -12.57
CA SER A 174 -3.81 -4.48 -13.42
C SER A 174 -3.09 -5.81 -13.20
N GLY A 175 -3.85 -6.87 -12.92
CA GLY A 175 -3.32 -8.18 -12.55
C GLY A 175 -3.04 -8.37 -11.06
N SER A 176 -3.37 -7.40 -10.21
CA SER A 176 -3.32 -7.57 -8.75
C SER A 176 -4.62 -8.19 -8.20
N ASN A 177 -4.55 -8.68 -6.96
CA ASN A 177 -5.68 -9.23 -6.24
C ASN A 177 -6.52 -8.11 -5.61
N LEU A 178 -7.84 -8.28 -5.65
CA LEU A 178 -8.80 -7.41 -5.03
C LEU A 178 -9.24 -7.99 -3.68
N TYR A 179 -8.98 -7.24 -2.62
CA TYR A 179 -9.29 -7.62 -1.24
C TYR A 179 -10.47 -6.81 -0.69
N LEU A 180 -11.66 -7.40 -0.71
CA LEU A 180 -12.88 -6.75 -0.21
C LEU A 180 -13.53 -7.61 0.88
N ARG A 181 -14.40 -6.96 1.65
CA ARG A 181 -15.37 -7.64 2.50
C ARG A 181 -16.76 -7.19 2.09
N VAL A 182 -17.62 -8.17 1.85
CA VAL A 182 -18.99 -7.97 1.40
C VAL A 182 -19.92 -8.36 2.54
N TYR A 183 -20.73 -7.41 3.00
CA TYR A 183 -21.75 -7.63 4.01
C TYR A 183 -23.11 -7.69 3.33
N ILE A 184 -23.99 -8.52 3.87
CA ILE A 184 -25.39 -8.56 3.47
C ILE A 184 -26.19 -8.02 4.64
N VAL A 185 -27.16 -7.14 4.36
CA VAL A 185 -28.01 -6.51 5.37
C VAL A 185 -29.49 -6.80 5.15
N ASP A 186 -30.25 -6.78 6.25
CA ASP A 186 -31.70 -6.81 6.24
C ASP A 186 -32.34 -5.41 6.02
N ASN A 187 -33.66 -5.33 6.18
CA ASN A 187 -34.45 -4.09 6.02
C ASN A 187 -34.19 -3.02 7.09
N TYR A 188 -33.44 -3.33 8.17
CA TYR A 188 -33.01 -2.37 9.18
C TYR A 188 -31.53 -2.01 9.07
N ASN A 189 -30.87 -2.43 7.99
CA ASN A 189 -29.41 -2.33 7.81
C ASN A 189 -28.60 -3.14 8.84
N ARG A 190 -29.19 -4.15 9.48
CA ARG A 190 -28.45 -5.07 10.36
C ARG A 190 -27.72 -6.09 9.51
N TYR A 191 -26.44 -6.35 9.84
CA TYR A 191 -25.63 -7.37 9.16
C TYR A 191 -26.15 -8.79 9.42
N LEU A 192 -26.12 -9.61 8.37
CA LEU A 192 -26.31 -11.05 8.44
C LEU A 192 -25.29 -11.66 9.40
N SER A 193 -25.77 -12.38 10.42
CA SER A 193 -24.93 -12.95 11.48
C SER A 193 -25.20 -14.44 11.66
N PHE A 194 -24.27 -15.33 11.34
CA PHE A 194 -24.42 -16.75 11.67
C PHE A 194 -23.09 -17.43 12.00
N SER A 195 -23.17 -18.58 12.66
CA SER A 195 -22.00 -19.44 12.91
C SER A 195 -21.78 -20.33 11.69
N LEU A 196 -20.68 -20.12 10.98
CA LEU A 196 -20.30 -20.99 9.86
C LEU A 196 -20.13 -22.44 10.33
N GLN A 197 -19.56 -22.63 11.53
CA GLN A 197 -19.40 -23.97 12.11
C GLN A 197 -20.75 -24.66 12.33
N ASN A 198 -21.75 -23.93 12.83
CA ASN A 198 -23.09 -24.48 13.05
C ASN A 198 -23.76 -24.85 11.72
N LEU A 199 -23.54 -24.05 10.67
CA LEU A 199 -24.05 -24.33 9.33
C LEU A 199 -23.41 -25.57 8.69
N ILE A 200 -22.10 -25.75 8.88
CA ILE A 200 -21.36 -26.92 8.39
C ILE A 200 -21.78 -28.18 9.17
N ASN A 201 -21.97 -28.05 10.48
CA ASN A 201 -22.34 -29.16 11.37
C ASN A 201 -23.82 -29.58 11.26
N GLY A 202 -24.63 -28.93 10.42
CA GLY A 202 -26.05 -29.30 10.32
C GLY A 202 -26.88 -28.87 11.54
N SER A 203 -26.45 -27.84 12.27
CA SER A 203 -27.05 -27.45 13.57
C SER A 203 -28.21 -26.47 13.43
N TYR A 204 -28.47 -25.95 12.22
CA TYR A 204 -29.59 -25.06 11.97
C TYR A 204 -30.79 -25.87 11.43
N PRO A 205 -32.02 -25.38 11.60
CA PRO A 205 -33.17 -25.93 10.89
C PRO A 205 -32.99 -25.96 9.36
N SER A 206 -33.59 -26.94 8.70
CA SER A 206 -33.40 -27.20 7.26
C SER A 206 -33.77 -26.01 6.36
N ASP A 207 -34.81 -25.27 6.70
CA ASP A 207 -35.25 -24.06 5.99
C ASP A 207 -34.20 -22.94 6.12
N VAL A 208 -33.71 -22.69 7.32
CA VAL A 208 -32.62 -21.73 7.58
C VAL A 208 -31.32 -22.14 6.90
N GLU A 209 -30.97 -23.42 6.94
CA GLU A 209 -29.77 -23.92 6.25
C GLU A 209 -29.84 -23.73 4.75
N THR A 210 -30.99 -24.05 4.15
CA THR A 210 -31.20 -23.90 2.71
C THR A 210 -31.05 -22.44 2.32
N GLU A 211 -31.65 -21.53 3.08
CA GLU A 211 -31.54 -20.10 2.85
C GLU A 211 -30.07 -19.63 2.94
N LEU A 212 -29.37 -19.93 4.04
CA LEU A 212 -27.97 -19.51 4.22
C LEU A 212 -27.02 -20.10 3.17
N LYS A 213 -27.17 -21.39 2.84
CA LYS A 213 -26.34 -22.07 1.82
C LYS A 213 -26.65 -21.59 0.41
N SER A 214 -27.86 -21.08 0.17
CA SER A 214 -28.23 -20.55 -1.14
C SER A 214 -27.56 -19.21 -1.44
N ILE A 215 -27.15 -18.44 -0.44
CA ILE A 215 -26.58 -17.10 -0.64
C ILE A 215 -25.32 -17.18 -1.49
N GLN A 216 -25.35 -16.49 -2.63
CA GLN A 216 -24.23 -16.34 -3.54
C GLN A 216 -24.06 -14.88 -3.92
N ILE A 217 -22.83 -14.40 -3.90
CA ILE A 217 -22.44 -13.07 -4.39
C ILE A 217 -21.57 -13.28 -5.63
N LEU A 218 -21.97 -12.70 -6.76
CA LEU A 218 -21.30 -12.82 -8.05
C LEU A 218 -20.66 -11.50 -8.44
N PHE A 219 -19.37 -11.57 -8.78
CA PHE A 219 -18.62 -10.51 -9.44
C PHE A 219 -18.57 -10.81 -10.94
N ASP A 220 -19.10 -9.89 -11.73
CA ASP A 220 -19.19 -10.04 -13.18
C ASP A 220 -18.55 -8.86 -13.92
N ASN A 221 -17.96 -9.15 -15.08
CA ASN A 221 -17.31 -8.15 -15.91
C ASN A 221 -18.23 -7.73 -17.06
N ILE A 222 -18.59 -6.45 -17.09
CA ILE A 222 -19.54 -5.91 -18.07
C ILE A 222 -18.91 -5.87 -19.46
N ASN A 223 -17.63 -5.49 -19.54
CA ASN A 223 -16.90 -5.38 -20.80
C ASN A 223 -15.71 -6.34 -20.85
N THR A 224 -15.95 -7.53 -21.41
CA THR A 224 -14.96 -8.60 -21.59
C THR A 224 -13.84 -8.26 -22.56
N LYS A 225 -14.00 -7.21 -23.40
CA LYS A 225 -12.97 -6.80 -24.37
C LYS A 225 -11.81 -6.07 -23.69
N TYR A 226 -12.09 -5.26 -22.67
CA TYR A 226 -11.10 -4.40 -22.01
C TYR A 226 -10.84 -4.78 -20.55
N SER A 227 -11.56 -5.78 -20.02
CA SER A 227 -11.39 -6.22 -18.64
C SER A 227 -11.70 -7.69 -18.46
N GLN A 228 -11.02 -8.30 -17.48
CA GLN A 228 -11.20 -9.70 -17.12
C GLN A 228 -11.06 -9.88 -15.61
N LEU A 229 -11.90 -10.75 -15.06
CA LEU A 229 -11.78 -11.27 -13.70
C LEU A 229 -11.22 -12.70 -13.75
N ILE A 230 -10.24 -13.01 -12.89
CA ILE A 230 -9.66 -14.35 -12.75
C ILE A 230 -9.70 -14.77 -11.28
N GLY A 231 -9.95 -16.05 -11.01
CA GLY A 231 -10.06 -16.58 -9.66
C GLY A 231 -11.51 -16.66 -9.19
N GLU A 232 -11.72 -16.39 -7.90
CA GLU A 232 -12.98 -16.61 -7.21
C GLU A 232 -14.00 -15.49 -7.48
N LYS A 233 -14.81 -15.68 -8.53
CA LYS A 233 -15.88 -14.73 -8.91
C LYS A 233 -17.18 -14.88 -8.13
N ILE A 234 -17.38 -16.05 -7.50
CA ILE A 234 -18.60 -16.39 -6.76
C ILE A 234 -18.23 -16.66 -5.31
N LEU A 235 -18.74 -15.83 -4.40
CA LEU A 235 -18.65 -16.06 -2.97
C LEU A 235 -19.90 -16.79 -2.50
N ASN A 236 -19.73 -17.87 -1.75
CA ASN A 236 -20.77 -18.63 -1.09
C ASN A 236 -20.50 -18.70 0.42
N TYR A 237 -21.26 -19.51 1.15
CA TYR A 237 -21.13 -19.62 2.61
C TYR A 237 -19.72 -20.03 3.09
N ASN A 238 -18.89 -20.66 2.26
CA ASN A 238 -17.52 -21.03 2.64
C ASN A 238 -16.60 -19.81 2.86
N GLN A 239 -16.88 -18.70 2.19
CA GLN A 239 -16.11 -17.46 2.31
C GLN A 239 -16.65 -16.54 3.41
N TYR A 240 -17.69 -16.95 4.14
CA TYR A 240 -18.28 -16.17 5.22
C TYR A 240 -17.44 -16.28 6.51
N ASN A 241 -17.10 -15.13 7.09
CA ASN A 241 -16.39 -15.06 8.36
C ASN A 241 -17.34 -14.64 9.48
N SER A 242 -17.63 -15.55 10.42
CA SER A 242 -18.52 -15.32 11.55
C SER A 242 -18.05 -14.25 12.54
N THR A 243 -16.76 -13.93 12.58
CA THR A 243 -16.22 -12.89 13.48
C THR A 243 -16.47 -11.51 12.89
N SER A 244 -16.24 -11.34 11.58
CA SER A 244 -16.44 -10.07 10.89
C SER A 244 -17.85 -9.91 10.31
N LEU A 245 -18.70 -10.94 10.35
CA LEU A 245 -20.06 -10.95 9.81
C LEU A 245 -20.16 -10.67 8.30
N GLY A 246 -19.15 -11.06 7.53
CA GLY A 246 -19.07 -10.74 6.10
C GLY A 246 -18.34 -11.79 5.28
N TYR A 247 -18.57 -11.75 3.97
CA TYR A 247 -17.90 -12.59 2.97
C TYR A 247 -16.59 -11.93 2.57
N GLU A 248 -15.48 -12.65 2.72
CA GLU A 248 -14.14 -12.13 2.44
C GLU A 248 -13.66 -12.61 1.07
N ILE A 249 -13.21 -11.68 0.22
CA ILE A 249 -12.60 -12.00 -1.06
C ILE A 249 -11.11 -11.72 -1.00
N THR A 250 -10.31 -12.74 -1.29
CA THR A 250 -8.84 -12.69 -1.16
C THR A 250 -8.08 -13.17 -2.39
N SER A 251 -8.78 -13.79 -3.35
CA SER A 251 -8.17 -14.47 -4.50
C SER A 251 -8.70 -14.00 -5.86
N LEU A 252 -9.49 -12.92 -5.90
CA LEU A 252 -10.02 -12.36 -7.14
C LEU A 252 -9.01 -11.41 -7.77
N GLN A 253 -8.42 -11.83 -8.89
CA GLN A 253 -7.52 -11.02 -9.67
C GLN A 253 -8.31 -10.18 -10.68
N VAL A 254 -8.03 -8.88 -10.75
CA VAL A 254 -8.71 -7.95 -11.65
C VAL A 254 -7.72 -7.43 -12.69
N GLN A 255 -8.06 -7.62 -13.96
CA GLN A 255 -7.22 -7.27 -15.11
C GLN A 255 -7.98 -6.33 -16.03
N GLY A 256 -7.29 -5.38 -16.65
CA GLY A 256 -7.91 -4.50 -17.62
C GLY A 256 -6.93 -3.63 -18.40
N ALA A 257 -7.47 -2.84 -19.31
CA ALA A 257 -6.70 -1.86 -20.07
C ALA A 257 -6.07 -0.80 -19.14
N LEU A 258 -4.77 -0.61 -19.25
CA LEU A 258 -4.02 0.34 -18.43
C LEU A 258 -4.55 1.78 -18.63
N GLN A 259 -4.45 2.61 -17.59
CA GLN A 259 -4.93 4.00 -17.57
C GLN A 259 -6.43 4.21 -17.85
N THR A 260 -7.24 3.16 -17.86
CA THR A 260 -8.68 3.26 -18.12
C THR A 260 -9.51 2.89 -16.88
N ALA A 261 -10.75 3.39 -16.84
CA ALA A 261 -11.77 2.91 -15.92
C ALA A 261 -12.51 1.71 -16.54
N GLN A 262 -12.64 0.63 -15.80
CA GLN A 262 -13.44 -0.53 -16.18
C GLN A 262 -14.55 -0.77 -15.16
N VAL A 263 -15.71 -1.18 -15.64
CA VAL A 263 -16.91 -1.36 -14.80
C VAL A 263 -17.24 -2.85 -14.68
N PHE A 264 -17.51 -3.23 -13.44
CA PHE A 264 -17.91 -4.55 -13.00
C PHE A 264 -19.24 -4.47 -12.23
N SER A 265 -19.93 -5.60 -12.12
CA SER A 265 -21.16 -5.73 -11.37
C SER A 265 -20.95 -6.66 -10.18
N ILE A 266 -21.44 -6.25 -9.01
CA ILE A 266 -21.53 -7.10 -7.82
C ILE A 266 -23.01 -7.38 -7.60
N SER A 267 -23.43 -8.60 -7.92
CA SER A 267 -24.80 -9.06 -7.79
C SER A 267 -24.92 -10.17 -6.75
N SER A 268 -26.14 -10.46 -6.31
CA SER A 268 -26.41 -11.62 -5.45
C SER A 268 -27.81 -12.13 -5.73
N ASN A 269 -28.02 -13.42 -5.51
CA ASN A 269 -29.33 -14.04 -5.65
C ASN A 269 -30.34 -13.55 -4.60
N ILE A 270 -29.91 -12.92 -3.50
CA ILE A 270 -30.82 -12.30 -2.52
C ILE A 270 -31.74 -11.28 -3.17
N TYR A 271 -31.27 -10.58 -4.22
CA TYR A 271 -32.03 -9.53 -4.90
C TYR A 271 -33.31 -10.03 -5.56
N SER A 272 -33.40 -11.33 -5.88
CA SER A 272 -34.65 -11.93 -6.39
C SER A 272 -35.80 -11.86 -5.38
N GLN A 273 -35.48 -11.69 -4.10
CA GLN A 273 -36.42 -11.66 -2.98
C GLN A 273 -36.40 -10.33 -2.21
N SER A 274 -35.49 -9.42 -2.55
CA SER A 274 -35.36 -8.10 -1.95
C SER A 274 -36.36 -7.09 -2.54
N GLN A 275 -36.63 -6.02 -1.79
CA GLN A 275 -37.38 -4.85 -2.26
C GLN A 275 -36.64 -4.11 -3.39
N ILE A 276 -35.31 -4.02 -3.26
CA ILE A 276 -34.43 -3.39 -4.25
C ILE A 276 -33.72 -4.50 -5.00
N GLN A 277 -34.06 -4.66 -6.28
CA GLN A 277 -33.57 -5.76 -7.11
C GLN A 277 -32.38 -5.36 -8.00
N LEU A 278 -31.63 -4.32 -7.61
CA LEU A 278 -30.55 -3.76 -8.41
C LEU A 278 -29.17 -4.05 -7.81
N PRO A 279 -28.20 -4.53 -8.61
CA PRO A 279 -26.84 -4.82 -8.16
C PRO A 279 -26.05 -3.56 -7.78
N VAL A 280 -24.82 -3.78 -7.29
CA VAL A 280 -23.84 -2.74 -6.98
C VAL A 280 -22.87 -2.58 -8.15
N MET A 281 -22.68 -1.35 -8.63
CA MET A 281 -21.68 -1.04 -9.65
C MET A 281 -20.30 -0.92 -9.01
N MET A 282 -19.28 -1.54 -9.60
CA MET A 282 -17.88 -1.37 -9.19
C MET A 282 -17.05 -0.82 -10.35
N GLU A 283 -16.52 0.38 -10.19
CA GLU A 283 -15.60 0.99 -11.14
C GLU A 283 -14.16 0.87 -10.63
N VAL A 284 -13.29 0.31 -11.45
CA VAL A 284 -11.86 0.16 -11.16
C VAL A 284 -11.07 1.00 -12.16
N GLN A 285 -10.39 2.02 -11.65
CA GLN A 285 -9.45 2.85 -12.42
C GLN A 285 -8.05 2.25 -12.34
N PHE A 286 -7.59 1.70 -13.46
CA PHE A 286 -6.25 1.13 -13.57
C PHE A 286 -5.19 2.23 -13.69
N ARG A 287 -4.07 2.04 -12.98
CA ARG A 287 -2.88 2.90 -13.10
C ARG A 287 -1.93 2.39 -14.20
N GLU A 288 -0.95 3.22 -14.54
CA GLU A 288 0.23 2.77 -15.28
C GLU A 288 1.07 1.80 -14.42
N CYS A 289 1.89 1.00 -15.09
CA CYS A 289 2.88 0.17 -14.41
C CYS A 289 4.02 1.02 -13.87
N GLN A 290 4.50 0.69 -12.68
CA GLN A 290 5.54 1.43 -11.97
C GLN A 290 6.90 0.75 -12.11
N ILE A 291 7.99 1.49 -11.83
CA ILE A 291 9.35 0.92 -11.80
C ILE A 291 9.38 -0.26 -10.83
N GLY A 292 9.96 -1.37 -11.27
CA GLY A 292 9.89 -2.66 -10.58
C GLY A 292 8.80 -3.60 -11.08
N GLU A 293 7.98 -3.14 -12.02
CA GLU A 293 6.99 -3.94 -12.74
C GLU A 293 7.37 -4.05 -14.22
N ILE A 294 6.73 -4.99 -14.93
CA ILE A 294 6.78 -5.09 -16.39
C ILE A 294 5.36 -5.13 -16.96
N ILE A 295 5.18 -4.62 -18.18
CA ILE A 295 3.90 -4.72 -18.90
C ILE A 295 3.84 -6.08 -19.56
N GLN A 296 2.77 -6.84 -19.35
CA GLN A 296 2.55 -8.09 -20.07
C GLN A 296 1.17 -8.07 -20.71
N ASP A 297 1.10 -8.19 -22.03
CA ASP A 297 -0.17 -8.29 -22.73
C ASP A 297 -0.78 -9.67 -22.59
N LEU A 298 -2.07 -9.70 -22.33
CA LEU A 298 -2.90 -10.90 -22.38
C LEU A 298 -3.71 -10.94 -23.67
N THR A 299 -4.17 -9.77 -24.12
CA THR A 299 -4.86 -9.57 -25.40
C THR A 299 -4.43 -8.23 -26.00
N ASN A 300 -4.91 -7.88 -27.20
CA ASN A 300 -4.65 -6.58 -27.82
C ASN A 300 -5.17 -5.37 -27.01
N GLN A 301 -5.96 -5.58 -25.95
CA GLN A 301 -6.57 -4.51 -25.16
C GLN A 301 -6.34 -4.67 -23.66
N ILE A 302 -5.97 -5.86 -23.18
CA ILE A 302 -5.76 -6.15 -21.77
C ILE A 302 -4.29 -6.42 -21.53
N SER A 303 -3.70 -5.61 -20.64
CA SER A 303 -2.32 -5.75 -20.21
C SER A 303 -2.27 -5.74 -18.68
N ILE A 304 -1.32 -6.47 -18.10
CA ILE A 304 -1.11 -6.53 -16.65
C ILE A 304 0.23 -5.88 -16.29
N CYS A 305 0.29 -5.32 -15.08
CA CYS A 305 1.52 -4.83 -14.48
C CYS A 305 2.09 -5.93 -13.58
N LYS A 306 2.97 -6.76 -14.14
CA LYS A 306 3.57 -7.87 -13.40
C LYS A 306 4.71 -7.37 -12.53
N PHE A 307 4.53 -7.44 -11.22
CA PHE A 307 5.58 -7.10 -10.25
C PHE A 307 6.74 -8.11 -10.28
N CYS A 308 7.98 -7.62 -10.29
CA CYS A 308 9.17 -8.46 -10.23
C CYS A 308 9.37 -9.02 -8.83
N GLN A 309 9.12 -10.34 -8.68
CA GLN A 309 9.18 -11.05 -7.42
C GLN A 309 10.61 -11.14 -6.88
N THR A 310 10.74 -11.54 -5.61
CA THR A 310 12.03 -11.78 -4.96
C THR A 310 12.95 -12.65 -5.83
N GLY A 311 14.18 -12.19 -6.05
CA GLY A 311 15.14 -12.81 -6.96
C GLY A 311 15.19 -12.16 -8.35
N THR A 312 14.29 -11.22 -8.65
CA THR A 312 14.26 -10.48 -9.91
C THR A 312 13.96 -9.00 -9.73
N TYR A 313 14.34 -8.17 -10.70
CA TYR A 313 14.16 -6.72 -10.63
C TYR A 313 13.90 -6.07 -12.00
N SER A 314 13.44 -4.81 -11.99
CA SER A 314 13.34 -3.92 -13.15
C SER A 314 13.55 -2.47 -12.70
N LEU A 315 14.58 -1.80 -13.22
CA LEU A 315 14.90 -0.39 -12.87
C LEU A 315 14.47 0.63 -13.93
N VAL A 316 14.09 0.15 -15.12
CA VAL A 316 13.71 0.98 -16.26
C VAL A 316 12.20 1.23 -16.22
N ASP A 317 11.77 2.39 -16.72
CA ASP A 317 10.36 2.68 -16.91
C ASP A 317 9.67 1.59 -17.74
N PRO A 318 8.57 0.96 -17.22
CA PRO A 318 7.95 -0.18 -17.89
C PRO A 318 7.37 0.15 -19.27
N GLN A 319 6.87 1.38 -19.47
CA GLN A 319 6.28 1.81 -20.73
C GLN A 319 7.36 1.94 -21.82
N TYR A 320 8.49 2.57 -21.46
CA TYR A 320 9.67 2.63 -22.33
C TYR A 320 10.21 1.23 -22.64
N LEU A 321 10.37 0.39 -21.61
CA LEU A 321 10.89 -0.98 -21.75
C LEU A 321 10.03 -1.83 -22.69
N TYR A 322 8.71 -1.73 -22.54
CA TYR A 322 7.74 -2.43 -23.37
C TYR A 322 7.79 -1.95 -24.83
N GLN A 323 7.78 -0.64 -25.08
CA GLN A 323 7.87 -0.08 -26.44
C GLN A 323 9.15 -0.49 -27.18
N GLN A 324 10.29 -0.44 -26.50
CA GLN A 324 11.57 -0.83 -27.10
C GLN A 324 11.61 -2.33 -27.41
N SER A 325 11.03 -3.17 -26.55
CA SER A 325 11.00 -4.62 -26.79
C SER A 325 10.19 -5.03 -28.03
N GLN A 326 9.26 -4.20 -28.50
CA GLN A 326 8.50 -4.45 -29.73
C GLN A 326 9.24 -4.01 -31.00
N ASN A 327 10.16 -3.05 -30.87
CA ASN A 327 10.99 -2.59 -31.97
C ASN A 327 12.10 -3.62 -32.22
N SER A 328 11.85 -4.53 -33.15
CA SER A 328 12.71 -5.68 -33.52
C SER A 328 14.10 -5.31 -34.08
N GLN A 329 14.47 -4.03 -34.08
CA GLN A 329 15.75 -3.53 -34.57
C GLN A 329 16.82 -3.41 -33.47
N GLU A 330 16.47 -3.45 -32.18
CA GLU A 330 17.42 -3.40 -31.06
C GLU A 330 17.28 -4.63 -30.14
N ASN A 331 17.91 -5.75 -30.52
CA ASN A 331 17.86 -7.05 -29.83
C ASN A 331 18.35 -7.09 -28.36
N TYR A 332 18.67 -5.96 -27.73
CA TYR A 332 19.27 -5.91 -26.39
C TYR A 332 18.25 -5.67 -25.27
N ILE A 333 17.16 -4.92 -25.53
CA ILE A 333 16.22 -4.51 -24.47
C ILE A 333 15.04 -5.47 -24.43
N LYS A 334 14.98 -6.30 -23.38
CA LYS A 334 13.89 -7.26 -23.17
C LYS A 334 12.94 -6.75 -22.10
N ASN A 335 11.64 -6.79 -22.40
CA ASN A 335 10.59 -6.53 -21.43
C ASN A 335 10.36 -7.75 -20.54
N GLN A 336 11.23 -7.88 -19.53
CA GLN A 336 11.23 -8.98 -18.57
C GLN A 336 11.83 -8.51 -17.25
N CYS A 337 11.51 -9.22 -16.17
CA CYS A 337 12.22 -9.04 -14.91
C CYS A 337 13.60 -9.69 -15.02
N TYR A 338 14.66 -8.94 -14.72
CA TYR A 338 16.03 -9.42 -14.78
C TYR A 338 16.38 -10.18 -13.49
N PRO A 339 17.14 -11.29 -13.56
CA PRO A 339 17.60 -12.00 -12.37
C PRO A 339 18.57 -11.13 -11.57
N CYS A 340 18.60 -11.28 -10.24
CA CYS A 340 19.52 -10.52 -9.41
C CYS A 340 20.98 -10.67 -9.88
N PRO A 341 21.76 -9.58 -9.93
CA PRO A 341 23.18 -9.67 -10.25
C PRO A 341 23.93 -10.38 -9.12
N VAL A 342 25.06 -11.02 -9.44
CA VAL A 342 25.88 -11.76 -8.45
C VAL A 342 26.39 -10.88 -7.31
N SER A 343 26.52 -9.58 -7.56
CA SER A 343 26.91 -8.54 -6.62
C SER A 343 25.79 -8.12 -5.64
N ALA A 344 24.56 -8.58 -5.84
CA ALA A 344 23.44 -8.31 -4.95
C ALA A 344 23.26 -9.42 -3.90
N LEU A 345 22.91 -9.01 -2.69
CA LEU A 345 22.46 -9.89 -1.61
C LEU A 345 21.05 -10.39 -1.89
N SER A 346 20.15 -9.46 -2.23
CA SER A 346 18.79 -9.74 -2.66
C SER A 346 18.30 -8.64 -3.61
N CYS A 347 17.29 -8.94 -4.43
CA CYS A 347 16.62 -7.94 -5.26
C CYS A 347 15.14 -8.28 -5.42
N GLN A 348 14.31 -7.24 -5.53
CA GLN A 348 12.88 -7.37 -5.70
C GLN A 348 12.31 -6.05 -6.26
N GLY A 349 11.44 -6.13 -7.26
CA GLY A 349 10.80 -4.96 -7.85
C GLY A 349 11.84 -4.00 -8.40
N SER A 350 11.89 -2.79 -7.84
CA SER A 350 12.83 -1.72 -8.21
C SER A 350 14.06 -1.64 -7.29
N VAL A 351 14.21 -2.57 -6.34
CA VAL A 351 15.24 -2.51 -5.30
C VAL A 351 16.28 -3.61 -5.51
N ILE A 352 17.55 -3.24 -5.46
CA ILE A 352 18.69 -4.15 -5.45
C ILE A 352 19.48 -3.86 -4.17
N GLN A 353 19.52 -4.83 -3.25
CA GLN A 353 20.37 -4.76 -2.07
C GLN A 353 21.75 -5.28 -2.42
N LEU A 354 22.76 -4.42 -2.41
CA LEU A 354 24.14 -4.78 -2.74
C LEU A 354 24.82 -5.53 -1.58
N LYS A 355 25.74 -6.44 -1.92
CA LYS A 355 26.69 -7.03 -0.97
C LYS A 355 27.77 -6.01 -0.62
N ASN A 356 28.39 -6.16 0.55
CA ASN A 356 29.62 -5.44 0.88
C ASN A 356 30.72 -5.73 -0.17
N GLY A 357 31.54 -4.73 -0.45
CA GLY A 357 32.57 -4.80 -1.50
C GLY A 357 32.09 -4.38 -2.90
N TYR A 358 30.82 -4.03 -3.08
CA TYR A 358 30.29 -3.52 -4.35
C TYR A 358 29.74 -2.10 -4.22
N TRP A 359 29.78 -1.36 -5.33
CA TRP A 359 29.31 0.02 -5.42
C TRP A 359 28.58 0.26 -6.73
N ARG A 360 27.59 1.16 -6.71
CA ARG A 360 26.90 1.66 -7.90
C ARG A 360 26.67 3.16 -7.80
N SER A 361 26.54 3.80 -8.95
CA SER A 361 26.39 5.25 -9.02
C SER A 361 25.04 5.75 -8.48
N SER A 362 23.96 5.01 -8.72
CA SER A 362 22.64 5.31 -8.21
C SER A 362 21.77 4.06 -8.00
N GLU A 363 20.66 4.24 -7.30
CA GLU A 363 19.69 3.17 -7.07
C GLU A 363 18.97 2.70 -8.34
N THR A 364 19.01 3.51 -9.41
CA THR A 364 18.32 3.28 -10.69
C THR A 364 19.19 2.57 -11.73
N THR A 365 20.47 2.32 -11.44
CA THR A 365 21.38 1.61 -12.33
C THR A 365 21.71 0.23 -11.79
N ASP A 366 21.82 -0.73 -12.69
CA ASP A 366 22.35 -2.07 -12.46
C ASP A 366 23.85 -2.19 -12.82
N GLU A 367 24.47 -1.09 -13.24
CA GLU A 367 25.93 -0.96 -13.38
C GLU A 367 26.61 -0.98 -12.01
N ILE A 368 26.96 -2.19 -11.56
CA ILE A 368 27.56 -2.45 -10.26
C ILE A 368 29.02 -2.83 -10.45
N LEU A 369 29.90 -2.10 -9.77
CA LEU A 369 31.35 -2.28 -9.82
C LEU A 369 31.85 -2.86 -8.50
N GLU A 370 32.88 -3.70 -8.58
CA GLU A 370 33.58 -4.23 -7.40
C GLU A 370 34.60 -3.19 -6.89
N CYS A 371 34.63 -2.99 -5.58
CA CYS A 371 35.52 -2.06 -4.91
C CYS A 371 36.86 -2.71 -4.55
N ASP A 372 37.90 -1.90 -4.37
CA ASP A 372 39.18 -2.40 -3.86
C ASP A 372 39.03 -2.96 -2.44
N THR A 373 39.39 -4.24 -2.29
CA THR A 373 39.33 -4.99 -1.03
C THR A 373 40.25 -4.44 0.06
N ASN A 374 41.27 -3.66 -0.29
CA ASN A 374 42.27 -3.18 0.66
C ASN A 374 41.73 -2.19 1.71
N ASN A 375 40.74 -1.37 1.36
CA ASN A 375 40.25 -0.31 2.24
C ASN A 375 38.88 -0.62 2.88
N ASN A 376 38.20 -1.69 2.45
CA ASN A 376 36.87 -2.10 2.90
C ASN A 376 35.85 -0.93 3.01
N SER A 377 35.93 0.01 2.05
CA SER A 377 35.20 1.29 2.09
C SER A 377 33.77 1.20 1.54
N CYS A 378 33.47 0.14 0.77
CA CYS A 378 32.14 -0.15 0.24
C CYS A 378 31.42 -1.13 1.17
N GLN A 379 30.50 -0.63 1.97
CA GLN A 379 29.71 -1.40 2.92
C GLN A 379 28.22 -1.09 2.73
N ALA A 380 27.66 -1.57 1.63
CA ALA A 380 26.28 -1.28 1.23
C ALA A 380 25.22 -1.96 2.11
N GLU A 381 25.60 -3.00 2.87
CA GLU A 381 24.65 -3.71 3.75
C GLU A 381 24.29 -2.91 5.01
N ASN A 382 25.09 -1.90 5.36
CA ASN A 382 24.84 -1.09 6.55
C ASN A 382 23.94 0.12 6.22
N PRO A 383 22.73 0.24 6.81
CA PRO A 383 21.80 1.33 6.51
C PRO A 383 22.27 2.72 6.99
N LEU A 384 23.31 2.80 7.84
CA LEU A 384 23.92 4.07 8.25
C LEU A 384 24.83 4.66 7.16
N ASN A 385 25.26 3.81 6.22
CA ASN A 385 26.15 4.21 5.15
C ASN A 385 25.37 4.91 4.04
N LYS A 386 25.93 6.00 3.51
CA LYS A 386 25.33 6.77 2.42
C LYS A 386 25.93 6.32 1.09
N ASN A 387 25.08 6.06 0.10
CA ASN A 387 25.50 5.60 -1.24
C ASN A 387 26.41 4.36 -1.21
N GLY A 388 26.22 3.49 -0.21
CA GLY A 388 27.03 2.28 -0.01
C GLY A 388 28.45 2.52 0.54
N CYS A 389 28.84 3.77 0.84
CA CYS A 389 30.16 4.10 1.37
C CYS A 389 30.18 4.23 2.89
N VAL A 390 31.25 3.74 3.53
CA VAL A 390 31.54 3.95 4.96
C VAL A 390 31.71 5.44 5.28
N GLU A 391 31.38 5.86 6.50
CA GLU A 391 31.52 7.25 6.97
C GLU A 391 32.89 7.85 6.60
N GLY A 392 32.87 9.02 5.95
CA GLY A 392 34.05 9.75 5.50
C GLY A 392 34.49 9.48 4.06
N TYR A 393 34.03 8.38 3.46
CA TYR A 393 34.29 8.06 2.05
C TYR A 393 33.17 8.53 1.13
N MET A 394 33.50 8.81 -0.13
CA MET A 394 32.58 9.23 -1.19
C MET A 394 33.17 8.94 -2.58
N GLY A 395 32.39 9.25 -3.61
CA GLY A 395 32.78 9.12 -5.01
C GLY A 395 32.70 7.68 -5.55
N PRO A 396 33.08 7.48 -6.83
CA PRO A 396 33.12 6.15 -7.42
C PRO A 396 33.99 5.20 -6.61
N LEU A 397 33.47 3.99 -6.36
CA LEU A 397 34.13 2.93 -5.57
C LEU A 397 34.49 3.34 -4.13
N CYS A 398 33.92 4.43 -3.62
CA CYS A 398 34.22 4.97 -2.29
C CYS A 398 35.72 5.23 -2.05
N GLU A 399 36.47 5.63 -3.08
CA GLU A 399 37.93 5.82 -2.98
C GLU A 399 38.36 7.24 -2.57
N GLN A 400 37.41 8.18 -2.49
CA GLN A 400 37.69 9.58 -2.16
C GLN A 400 37.22 9.91 -0.76
N CYS A 401 37.96 10.76 -0.04
CA CYS A 401 37.50 11.29 1.24
C CYS A 401 36.61 12.51 1.02
N ASP A 402 35.56 12.65 1.82
CA ASP A 402 34.68 13.82 1.82
C ASP A 402 35.39 15.04 2.43
N ILE A 403 36.26 15.66 1.64
CA ILE A 403 37.07 16.83 2.04
C ILE A 403 36.24 18.09 2.25
N ILE A 404 35.04 18.17 1.66
CA ILE A 404 34.15 19.35 1.72
C ILE A 404 33.09 19.18 2.82
N GLY A 405 32.69 17.95 3.12
CA GLY A 405 31.62 17.61 4.05
C GLY A 405 30.24 17.60 3.41
N GLU A 406 30.16 17.27 2.12
CA GLU A 406 28.91 17.27 1.35
C GLU A 406 27.99 16.09 1.74
N VAL A 407 28.58 14.90 1.90
CA VAL A 407 27.83 13.66 2.15
C VAL A 407 27.60 13.48 3.65
N TRP A 408 28.59 13.82 4.48
CA TRP A 408 28.61 13.46 5.91
C TRP A 408 28.29 14.65 6.83
N ASN A 409 27.16 15.31 6.59
CA ASN A 409 26.58 16.34 7.47
C ASN A 409 27.57 17.49 7.83
N GLY A 410 28.41 17.92 6.89
CA GLY A 410 29.37 19.01 7.09
C GLY A 410 30.68 18.62 7.78
N LYS A 411 30.87 17.35 8.18
CA LYS A 411 32.15 16.84 8.66
C LYS A 411 33.11 16.64 7.49
N ARG A 412 34.35 17.09 7.64
CA ARG A 412 35.39 16.99 6.60
C ARG A 412 36.35 15.85 6.92
N TYR A 413 36.77 15.12 5.90
CA TYR A 413 37.66 13.97 6.02
C TYR A 413 38.85 14.12 5.08
N THR A 414 40.02 13.62 5.49
CA THR A 414 41.23 13.60 4.66
C THR A 414 41.96 12.26 4.81
N LYS A 415 42.79 11.93 3.82
CA LYS A 415 43.48 10.64 3.78
C LYS A 415 44.65 10.62 4.76
N SER A 416 44.65 9.64 5.65
CA SER A 416 45.75 9.38 6.58
C SER A 416 47.00 8.90 5.83
N ILE A 417 48.16 9.48 6.15
CA ILE A 417 49.45 9.16 5.53
C ILE A 417 49.86 7.71 5.82
N GLN A 418 49.46 7.16 6.97
CA GLN A 418 49.91 5.85 7.44
C GLN A 418 48.95 4.71 7.09
N GLN A 419 47.63 4.94 7.08
CA GLN A 419 46.64 3.85 6.99
C GLN A 419 45.83 3.85 5.69
N LYS A 420 46.06 4.79 4.75
CA LYS A 420 45.23 5.01 3.54
C LYS A 420 43.72 5.20 3.80
N GLN A 421 43.32 5.34 5.06
CA GLN A 421 41.93 5.53 5.48
C GLN A 421 41.54 7.01 5.53
N CYS A 422 40.24 7.28 5.40
CA CYS A 422 39.69 8.62 5.56
C CYS A 422 39.44 8.90 7.05
N GLU A 423 40.12 9.90 7.58
CA GLU A 423 40.03 10.32 8.97
C GLU A 423 39.45 11.73 9.07
N ILE A 424 38.84 12.05 10.21
CA ILE A 424 38.20 13.35 10.44
C ILE A 424 39.26 14.45 10.55
N CYS A 425 39.03 15.52 9.79
CA CYS A 425 39.82 16.74 9.82
C CYS A 425 39.96 17.36 11.22
N ALA A 426 41.17 17.82 11.55
CA ALA A 426 41.39 18.65 12.75
C ALA A 426 40.54 19.93 12.74
N SER A 427 40.29 20.48 13.94
CA SER A 427 39.49 21.70 14.09
C SER A 427 40.08 22.87 13.29
N ARG A 428 39.22 23.77 12.78
CA ARG A 428 39.65 24.92 11.95
C ARG A 428 40.71 25.78 12.63
N LEU A 429 40.65 25.92 13.96
CA LEU A 429 41.61 26.70 14.75
C LEU A 429 43.02 26.12 14.69
N ILE A 430 43.15 24.79 14.81
CA ILE A 430 44.43 24.09 14.74
C ILE A 430 45.02 24.22 13.33
N GLN A 431 44.18 24.10 12.30
CA GLN A 431 44.61 24.24 10.91
C GLN A 431 45.15 25.67 10.62
N TYR A 432 44.43 26.71 11.06
CA TYR A 432 44.90 28.08 10.92
C TYR A 432 46.19 28.34 11.68
N PHE A 433 46.31 27.80 12.89
CA PHE A 433 47.54 27.90 13.68
C PHE A 433 48.72 27.27 12.96
N TYR A 434 48.57 26.06 12.40
CA TYR A 434 49.64 25.40 11.64
C TYR A 434 50.04 26.15 10.37
N ILE A 435 49.08 26.67 9.61
CA ILE A 435 49.34 27.47 8.42
C ILE A 435 50.10 28.75 8.79
N LEU A 436 49.66 29.43 9.86
CA LEU A 436 50.31 30.63 10.37
C LEU A 436 51.72 30.35 10.87
N LEU A 437 51.93 29.25 11.61
CA LEU A 437 53.24 28.81 12.08
C LEU A 437 54.19 28.53 10.92
N LYS A 438 53.74 27.78 9.90
CA LYS A 438 54.53 27.54 8.68
C LYS A 438 54.86 28.85 7.96
N GLY A 439 53.89 29.76 7.84
CA GLY A 439 54.09 31.09 7.26
C GLY A 439 55.14 31.91 8.02
N VAL A 440 55.09 31.91 9.35
CA VAL A 440 56.07 32.60 10.21
C VAL A 440 57.46 31.97 10.10
N LEU A 441 57.58 30.64 10.14
CA LEU A 441 58.85 29.95 9.97
C LEU A 441 59.47 30.22 8.60
N LEU A 442 58.66 30.19 7.54
CA LEU A 442 59.10 30.51 6.18
C LEU A 442 59.54 31.99 6.08
N GLY A 443 58.78 32.90 6.69
CA GLY A 443 59.13 34.32 6.77
C GLY A 443 60.45 34.55 7.52
N ALA A 444 60.63 33.91 8.67
CA ALA A 444 61.88 33.96 9.43
C ALA A 444 63.07 33.41 8.64
N TYR A 445 62.87 32.29 7.92
CA TYR A 445 63.88 31.72 7.03
C TYR A 445 64.26 32.69 5.90
N PHE A 446 63.28 33.35 5.28
CA PHE A 446 63.55 34.36 4.25
C PHE A 446 64.29 35.58 4.80
N ILE A 447 63.93 36.07 6.00
CA ILE A 447 64.65 37.17 6.64
C ILE A 447 66.10 36.76 6.97
N PHE A 448 66.30 35.56 7.50
CA PHE A 448 67.63 35.05 7.81
C PHE A 448 68.51 34.93 6.56
N THR A 449 67.97 34.32 5.51
CA THR A 449 68.69 34.19 4.23
C THR A 449 68.99 35.54 3.59
N MET A 450 68.07 36.51 3.68
CA MET A 450 68.32 37.90 3.26
C MET A 450 69.42 38.59 4.08
N LYS A 451 69.47 38.38 5.39
CA LYS A 451 70.53 38.95 6.24
C LYS A 451 71.90 38.39 5.88
N VAL A 452 72.02 37.07 5.74
CA VAL A 452 73.27 36.41 5.30
C VAL A 452 73.71 36.94 3.94
N PHE A 453 72.76 37.14 3.02
CA PHE A 453 73.02 37.72 1.72
C PHE A 453 73.55 39.16 1.80
N VAL A 454 72.91 40.03 2.59
CA VAL A 454 73.34 41.43 2.78
C VAL A 454 74.73 41.50 3.40
N ASP A 455 75.02 40.69 4.42
CA ASP A 455 76.33 40.67 5.08
C ASP A 455 77.44 40.22 4.11
N GLN A 456 77.19 39.17 3.31
CA GLN A 456 78.10 38.73 2.25
C GLN A 456 78.27 39.79 1.16
N PHE A 457 77.19 40.48 0.78
CA PHE A 457 77.24 41.56 -0.20
C PHE A 457 78.08 42.75 0.29
N ILE A 458 77.88 43.21 1.53
CA ILE A 458 78.69 44.30 2.13
C ILE A 458 80.17 43.91 2.19
N PHE A 459 80.48 42.67 2.60
CA PHE A 459 81.86 42.18 2.64
C PHE A 459 82.49 42.16 1.23
N SER A 460 81.76 41.67 0.23
CA SER A 460 82.21 41.66 -1.17
C SER A 460 82.47 43.07 -1.69
N GLN A 461 81.56 44.02 -1.40
CA GLN A 461 81.74 45.43 -1.80
C GLN A 461 82.92 46.10 -1.09
N ARG A 462 83.12 45.87 0.22
CA ARG A 462 84.31 46.38 0.94
C ARG A 462 85.61 45.87 0.32
N CYS A 463 85.69 44.57 0.03
CA CYS A 463 86.84 43.97 -0.64
C CYS A 463 87.04 44.53 -2.07
N TYR A 464 85.95 44.81 -2.80
CA TYR A 464 85.99 45.42 -4.13
C TYR A 464 86.56 46.85 -4.09
N TYR A 465 86.07 47.71 -3.19
CA TYR A 465 86.57 49.08 -3.05
C TYR A 465 88.01 49.14 -2.50
N LEU A 466 88.37 48.29 -1.53
CA LEU A 466 89.75 48.18 -1.03
C LEU A 466 90.74 47.75 -2.12
N ARG A 467 90.30 46.90 -3.05
CA ARG A 467 91.07 46.50 -4.23
C ARG A 467 91.25 47.66 -5.21
N ILE A 468 90.20 48.46 -5.47
CA ILE A 468 90.27 49.63 -6.36
C ILE A 468 91.24 50.68 -5.81
N ILE A 469 91.27 50.88 -4.49
CA ILE A 469 92.16 51.85 -3.81
C ILE A 469 93.61 51.32 -3.70
N LYS A 470 93.90 50.09 -4.18
CA LYS A 470 95.23 49.43 -4.18
C LYS A 470 95.87 49.28 -2.79
N LEU A 471 95.06 49.31 -1.74
CA LEU A 471 95.53 49.22 -0.35
C LEU A 471 95.88 47.78 0.05
N ILE A 472 95.23 46.78 -0.56
CA ILE A 472 95.47 45.34 -0.34
C ILE A 472 95.31 44.57 -1.67
N PRO A 473 96.25 43.69 -2.07
CA PRO A 473 96.14 42.89 -3.29
C PRO A 473 95.20 41.69 -3.10
N ILE A 474 93.89 41.91 -3.11
CA ILE A 474 92.88 40.84 -3.01
C ILE A 474 92.57 40.29 -4.41
N SER A 475 92.77 38.98 -4.62
CA SER A 475 92.46 38.30 -5.89
C SER A 475 90.94 38.10 -6.06
N LYS A 476 90.42 38.15 -7.29
CA LYS A 476 88.99 37.94 -7.60
C LYS A 476 88.48 36.55 -7.16
N ASN A 477 89.38 35.56 -7.03
CA ASN A 477 89.07 34.19 -6.63
C ASN A 477 89.02 33.98 -5.11
N SER A 478 89.23 35.04 -4.32
CA SER A 478 89.28 34.98 -2.85
C SER A 478 87.90 35.20 -2.20
N ILE A 479 86.89 35.57 -2.98
CA ILE A 479 85.54 35.91 -2.51
C ILE A 479 84.62 34.71 -2.78
N LYS A 480 84.30 33.95 -1.73
CA LYS A 480 83.35 32.83 -1.78
C LYS A 480 81.91 33.37 -1.74
N ASP A 481 81.33 33.66 -2.90
CA ASP A 481 79.91 34.01 -3.01
C ASP A 481 79.10 32.85 -3.62
N TYR A 482 78.36 32.13 -2.78
CA TYR A 482 77.50 31.01 -3.16
C TYR A 482 76.00 31.38 -3.17
N SER A 483 75.66 32.65 -2.99
CA SER A 483 74.27 33.13 -2.86
C SER A 483 73.39 32.76 -4.06
N GLY A 484 73.89 32.94 -5.28
CA GLY A 484 73.18 32.61 -6.52
C GLY A 484 72.90 31.11 -6.69
N PHE A 485 73.73 30.25 -6.09
CA PHE A 485 73.52 28.79 -6.09
C PHE A 485 72.37 28.39 -5.16
N TYR A 486 72.32 28.96 -3.95
CA TYR A 486 71.23 28.69 -2.99
C TYR A 486 69.88 29.21 -3.46
N ILE A 487 69.83 30.40 -4.09
CA ILE A 487 68.59 30.94 -4.67
C ILE A 487 68.08 30.03 -5.80
N LYS A 488 68.97 29.50 -6.65
CA LYS A 488 68.58 28.54 -7.69
C LYS A 488 67.97 27.27 -7.11
N ILE A 489 68.60 26.66 -6.09
CA ILE A 489 68.05 25.46 -5.43
C ILE A 489 66.63 25.72 -4.90
N LEU A 490 66.42 26.87 -4.26
CA LEU A 490 65.13 27.22 -3.69
C LEU A 490 64.05 27.44 -4.77
N ILE A 491 64.38 28.13 -5.86
CA ILE A 491 63.46 28.32 -7.00
C ILE A 491 63.10 26.97 -7.63
N THR A 492 64.09 26.10 -7.85
CA THR A 492 63.86 24.77 -8.42
C THR A 492 62.98 23.91 -7.49
N TYR A 493 63.19 23.99 -6.17
CA TYR A 493 62.33 23.32 -5.20
C TYR A 493 60.87 23.80 -5.27
N PHE A 494 60.64 25.12 -5.34
CA PHE A 494 59.28 25.65 -5.48
C PHE A 494 58.61 25.23 -6.79
N GLN A 495 59.33 25.27 -7.90
CA GLN A 495 58.83 24.82 -9.21
C GLN A 495 58.45 23.33 -9.19
N LEU A 496 59.27 22.48 -8.56
CA LEU A 496 58.96 21.05 -8.41
C LEU A 496 57.78 20.81 -7.45
N SER A 497 57.69 21.58 -6.36
CA SER A 497 56.56 21.47 -5.42
C SER A 497 55.21 21.82 -6.06
N GLN A 498 55.20 22.80 -7.00
CA GLN A 498 54.01 23.18 -7.74
C GLN A 498 53.55 22.08 -8.72
N LEU A 499 54.48 21.29 -9.27
CA LEU A 499 54.14 20.16 -10.14
C LEU A 499 53.59 18.96 -9.34
N LEU A 500 54.02 18.79 -8.09
CA LEU A 500 53.60 17.69 -7.22
C LEU A 500 52.25 17.95 -6.53
N ILE A 501 51.87 19.21 -6.32
CA ILE A 501 50.56 19.59 -5.79
C ILE A 501 49.63 19.88 -6.97
N GLN A 502 49.10 18.83 -7.62
CA GLN A 502 47.96 19.00 -8.51
C GLN A 502 46.75 19.46 -7.69
N GLN A 503 46.41 20.75 -7.77
CA GLN A 503 45.11 21.23 -7.31
C GLN A 503 44.03 20.60 -8.21
N PRO A 504 42.98 19.97 -7.64
CA PRO A 504 41.86 19.53 -8.45
C PRO A 504 41.25 20.76 -9.14
N GLN A 505 41.19 20.72 -10.46
CA GLN A 505 40.52 21.74 -11.25
C GLN A 505 39.04 21.78 -10.80
N ASN A 506 38.57 22.97 -10.46
CA ASN A 506 37.22 23.32 -9.98
C ASN A 506 36.93 23.11 -8.48
N SER A 507 37.48 23.99 -7.63
CA SER A 507 36.67 24.59 -6.56
C SER A 507 37.35 25.86 -6.02
N LYS A 508 36.65 26.98 -6.08
CA LYS A 508 37.14 28.31 -5.62
C LYS A 508 37.36 28.43 -4.10
N ASN A 509 37.30 27.34 -3.32
CA ASN A 509 37.48 27.36 -1.86
C ASN A 509 37.96 26.01 -1.27
N SER A 510 38.83 25.27 -1.97
CA SER A 510 39.44 24.06 -1.40
C SER A 510 40.61 24.43 -0.46
N HIS A 511 40.30 24.67 0.82
CA HIS A 511 41.33 24.63 1.86
C HIS A 511 41.72 23.17 2.10
N LEU A 512 42.96 22.82 1.74
CA LEU A 512 43.57 21.54 2.09
C LEU A 512 43.43 21.31 3.60
N CYS A 513 42.69 20.27 3.96
CA CYS A 513 42.55 19.83 5.34
C CYS A 513 43.72 18.92 5.73
N PHE A 514 44.24 19.13 6.93
CA PHE A 514 45.25 18.29 7.56
C PHE A 514 44.68 17.64 8.82
N ASN A 515 45.16 16.43 9.11
CA ASN A 515 44.97 15.76 10.41
C ASN A 515 46.00 16.21 11.42
#